data_AF-B6XHM5-F1
#
_entry.id   AF-B6XHM5-F1
#
_cell.length_a   1.000
_cell.length_b   1.000
_cell.length_c   1.000
_cell.angle_alpha   90.00
_cell.angle_beta   90.00
_cell.angle_gamma   90.00
#
_symmetry.space_group_name_H-M   'P 1'
#
loop_
_entity.id
_entity.type
_entity.pdbx_description
1 polymer ?
#
loop_
_entity_poly.entity_id
_entity_poly.type
_entity_poly.pdbx_seq_one_letter_code
_entity_poly.pdbx_strand_id
1 'polypeptide(L)' 'MASLKEANISLFSEPQEVWYQADDIEHGQIQFLVQDPDGYLLRLVKIIGERDVRHN' A
#
# COMPACT_ATOMS: atom_id res chain seq x y z
N MET A 1 -8.95 -18.86 8.48
CA MET A 1 -8.72 -17.81 7.45
C MET A 1 -7.31 -18.02 6.94
N ALA A 2 -7.14 -18.32 5.65
CA ALA A 2 -5.82 -18.64 5.10
C ALA A 2 -4.99 -17.36 4.90
N SER A 3 -3.71 -17.40 5.25
CA SER A 3 -2.79 -16.28 5.04
C SER A 3 -2.24 -16.27 3.61
N LEU A 4 -1.80 -15.11 3.09
CA LEU A 4 -1.19 -14.99 1.75
C LEU A 4 -0.03 -15.99 1.53
N LYS A 5 0.72 -16.30 2.59
CA LYS A 5 1.81 -17.30 2.58
C LYS A 5 1.31 -18.73 2.35
N GLU A 6 0.14 -19.08 2.88
CA GLU A 6 -0.47 -20.40 2.67
C GLU A 6 -1.04 -20.54 1.26
N ALA A 7 -1.41 -19.43 0.63
CA ALA A 7 -1.86 -19.39 -0.76
C ALA A 7 -0.72 -19.36 -1.79
N ASN A 8 0.55 -19.41 -1.35
CA ASN A 8 1.74 -19.32 -2.20
C ASN A 8 1.76 -18.07 -3.12
N ILE A 9 1.13 -16.99 -2.67
CA ILE A 9 1.08 -15.71 -3.39
C ILE A 9 2.33 -14.91 -3.03
N SER A 10 3.19 -14.68 -4.02
CA SER A 10 4.39 -13.87 -3.84
C SER A 10 4.05 -12.37 -3.76
N LEU A 11 4.69 -11.69 -2.82
CA LEU A 11 4.69 -10.22 -2.79
C LEU A 11 5.57 -9.73 -3.93
N PHE A 12 5.00 -8.89 -4.80
CA PHE A 12 5.75 -8.17 -5.82
C PHE A 12 6.50 -6.98 -5.20
N SER A 13 5.93 -6.38 -4.16
CA SER A 13 6.53 -5.31 -3.37
C SER A 13 6.11 -5.48 -1.91
N GLU A 14 7.05 -5.29 -0.99
CA GLU A 14 6.80 -5.35 0.45
C GLU A 14 5.91 -4.18 0.93
N PRO A 15 5.22 -4.32 2.08
CA PRO A 15 4.51 -3.22 2.72
C PRO A 15 5.41 -2.04 3.03
N GLN A 16 5.07 -0.90 2.45
CA GLN A 16 5.75 0.37 2.67
C GLN A 16 4.76 1.47 3.03
N GLU A 17 5.19 2.36 3.92
CA GLU A 17 4.49 3.60 4.22
C GLU A 17 4.81 4.66 3.17
N VAL A 18 3.78 5.28 2.61
CA VAL A 18 3.91 6.32 1.58
C VAL A 18 2.98 7.47 1.91
N TRP A 19 3.50 8.69 1.81
CA TRP A 19 2.75 9.92 1.94
C TRP A 19 2.66 10.57 0.56
N TYR A 20 1.47 10.59 -0.02
CA TYR A 20 1.21 11.20 -1.31
C TYR A 20 0.69 12.61 -1.09
N GLN A 21 1.44 13.60 -1.57
CA GLN A 21 1.00 14.98 -1.52
C GLN A 21 -0.11 15.24 -2.56
N ALA A 22 -1.21 15.80 -2.08
CA ALA A 22 -2.28 16.38 -2.88
C ALA A 22 -2.55 17.80 -2.35
N ASP A 23 -2.20 18.81 -3.15
CA ASP A 23 -2.25 20.22 -2.76
C ASP A 23 -1.43 20.51 -1.48
N ASP A 24 -2.10 21.03 -0.45
CA ASP A 24 -1.52 21.38 0.86
C ASP A 24 -1.60 20.23 1.88
N ILE A 25 -2.10 19.04 1.49
CA ILE A 25 -2.29 17.88 2.35
C ILE A 25 -1.45 16.70 1.83
N GLU A 26 -0.84 15.93 2.73
CA GLU A 26 -0.28 14.63 2.42
C GLU A 26 -1.21 13.51 2.93
N HIS A 27 -1.58 12.61 2.03
CA HIS A 27 -2.36 11.42 2.35
C HIS A 27 -1.41 10.25 2.62
N GLY A 28 -1.41 9.76 3.85
CA GLY A 28 -0.63 8.62 4.29
C GLY A 28 -1.34 7.31 4.00
N GLN A 29 -0.61 6.37 3.42
CA GLN A 29 -1.07 4.99 3.27
C GLN A 29 0.07 4.00 3.44
N ILE A 30 -0.25 2.82 3.98
CA ILE A 30 0.61 1.65 3.85
C ILE A 30 0.13 0.89 2.62
N GLN A 31 1.05 0.57 1.72
CA GLN A 31 0.73 -0.14 0.48
C GLN A 31 1.72 -1.27 0.19
N PHE A 32 1.25 -2.29 -0.50
CA PHE A 32 2.07 -3.36 -1.07
C PHE A 32 1.44 -3.90 -2.35
N LEU A 33 2.23 -4.66 -3.11
CA LEU A 33 1.77 -5.28 -4.34
C LEU A 33 1.87 -6.80 -4.25
N VAL A 34 0.84 -7.47 -4.76
CA VAL A 34 0.84 -8.92 -5.00
C VAL A 34 0.58 -9.17 -6.47
N GLN A 35 1.20 -10.23 -6.98
CA GLN A 35 0.89 -10.75 -8.31
C GLN A 35 -0.09 -11.92 -8.16
N ASP A 36 -1.24 -11.80 -8.82
CA ASP A 36 -2.19 -12.90 -8.95
C ASP A 36 -1.66 -13.96 -9.95
N PRO A 37 -2.02 -15.25 -9.83
CA PRO A 37 -1.58 -16.30 -10.76
C PRO A 37 -1.87 -16.01 -12.24
N ASP A 38 -2.92 -15.24 -12.55
CA ASP A 38 -3.26 -14.85 -13.93
C ASP A 38 -2.40 -13.68 -14.45
N GLY A 39 -1.47 -13.16 -13.64
CA GLY A 39 -0.50 -12.13 -14.02
C GLY A 39 -0.92 -10.70 -13.72
N TYR A 40 -2.09 -10.49 -13.10
CA TYR A 40 -2.51 -9.16 -12.65
C TYR A 40 -1.74 -8.70 -11.42
N LEU A 41 -1.46 -7.39 -11.34
CA LEU A 41 -0.90 -6.76 -10.15
C LEU A 41 -2.01 -6.09 -9.34
N LEU A 42 -2.20 -6.57 -8.12
CA LEU A 42 -3.14 -5.97 -7.17
C LEU A 42 -2.36 -5.09 -6.20
N ARG A 43 -2.77 -3.82 -6.09
CA ARG A 43 -2.25 -2.87 -5.10
C ARG A 43 -3.20 -2.81 -3.91
N LEU A 44 -2.76 -3.35 -2.79
CA LEU A 44 -3.50 -3.31 -1.53
C LEU A 44 -3.04 -2.09 -0.74
N VAL A 45 -4.00 -1.32 -0.22
CA VAL A 45 -3.73 -0.07 0.49
C VAL A 45 -4.50 -0.03 1.80
N LYS A 46 -3.86 0.52 2.83
CA LYS A 46 -4.49 0.91 4.09
C LYS A 46 -4.20 2.38 4.32
N ILE A 47 -5.25 3.19 4.34
CA ILE A 47 -5.14 4.61 4.69
C ILE A 47 -4.74 4.73 6.17
N ILE A 48 -3.72 5.54 6.46
CA ILE A 48 -3.21 5.76 7.83
C ILE A 48 -3.43 7.18 8.33
N GLY A 49 -3.85 8.10 7.46
CA GLY A 49 -4.26 9.44 7.86
C GLY A 49 -3.89 10.50 6.83
N GLU A 50 -4.04 11.75 7.24
CA GLU A 50 -3.73 12.93 6.45
C GLU A 50 -2.93 13.89 7.34
N ARG A 51 -1.99 14.65 6.75
CA ARG A 51 -1.26 15.69 7.46
C ARG A 51 -1.06 16.90 6.55
N ASP A 52 -1.10 18.10 7.12
CA ASP A 52 -0.74 19.30 6.36
C ASP A 52 0.74 19.27 5.97
N VAL A 53 1.03 19.60 4.71
CA VAL A 53 2.40 19.78 4.18
C VAL A 53 3.15 20.87 4.96
N ARG A 54 2.43 21.76 5.65
CA ARG A 54 2.95 22.91 6.40
C ARG A 54 3.30 22.62 7.86
N HIS A 55 3.37 21.37 8.31
CA HIS A 55 3.94 21.07 9.63
C HIS A 55 5.47 21.22 9.60
N ASN A 56 5.94 22.45 9.77
CA ASN A 56 7.31 22.79 10.16
C ASN A 56 7.31 23.68 11.40
#